data_AF-A0A969KF41-F1
#
_entry.id   AF-A0A969KF41-F1
#
_cell.length_a   1.000
_cell.length_b   1.000
_cell.length_c   1.000
_cell.angle_alpha   90.00
_cell.angle_beta   90.00
_cell.angle_gamma   90.00
#
_symmetry.space_group_name_H-M   'P 1'
#
loop_
_entity.id
_entity.type
_entity.pdbx_description
1 polymer ?
#
loop_
_entity_poly.entity_id
_entity_poly.type
_entity_poly.pdbx_seq_one_letter_code
_entity_poly.pdbx_strand_id
1 'polypeptide(L)'
;FPTLNPERSVIVLDVGANVDSRPKYLEQFALMGTIYSKYVLGNEEPQVGLLNIGEEPSKGNELALKTHELLTENPAIPFKSNAEGRDVLSGEFDVIVCDGFTGNILLKFAESVGAVLLQILKEELPRGIHGKAGAMILKPNLKRIKQRIDHAEHGGALLFGVAGVCIISHGSSKAASIFNAIRLAKEAIDNEVIQRIQSYTKEHQELAKQAVAKEG
;
A
#
# COMPACT_ATOMS: atom_id res chain seq x y z
N PHE A 1 -0.64 -2.36 4.21
CA PHE A 1 -0.36 -3.69 4.77
C PHE A 1 0.53 -3.54 6.01
N PRO A 2 0.40 -4.44 7.01
CA PRO A 2 1.37 -4.53 8.11
C PRO A 2 2.77 -4.77 7.56
N THR A 3 3.78 -4.36 8.32
CA THR A 3 5.16 -4.84 8.09
C THR A 3 5.73 -5.44 9.37
N LEU A 4 6.88 -6.11 9.25
CA LEU A 4 7.67 -6.61 10.38
C LEU A 4 8.15 -5.49 11.32
N ASN A 5 8.24 -4.25 10.83
CA ASN A 5 8.40 -3.08 11.67
C ASN A 5 7.01 -2.55 12.12
N PRO A 6 6.68 -2.54 13.42
CA PRO A 6 5.38 -2.09 13.90
C PRO A 6 5.10 -0.60 13.67
N GLU A 7 6.13 0.19 13.40
CA GLU A 7 6.02 1.63 13.14
C GLU A 7 5.89 1.95 11.65
N ARG A 8 6.03 0.94 10.77
CA ARG A 8 5.93 1.11 9.33
C ARG A 8 4.80 0.29 8.74
N SER A 9 4.08 0.90 7.81
CA SER A 9 3.08 0.25 6.96
C SER A 9 3.44 0.48 5.50
N VAL A 10 3.23 -0.52 4.65
CA VAL A 10 3.39 -0.37 3.21
C VAL A 10 2.04 -0.08 2.56
N ILE A 11 2.02 0.83 1.59
CA ILE A 11 0.87 1.08 0.71
C ILE A 11 1.02 0.14 -0.50
N VAL A 12 -0.02 -0.62 -0.84
CA VAL A 12 -0.04 -1.46 -2.04
C VAL A 12 -1.08 -0.92 -3.01
N LEU A 13 -0.69 -0.64 -4.25
CA LEU A 13 -1.54 -0.04 -5.29
C LEU A 13 -1.32 -0.71 -6.64
N ASP A 14 -2.30 -1.18 -7.37
CA ASP A 14 -3.72 -1.22 -7.08
C ASP A 14 -4.08 -2.50 -6.31
N VAL A 15 -5.27 -2.55 -5.70
CA VAL A 15 -5.83 -3.74 -5.03
C VAL A 15 -7.24 -4.07 -5.53
N GLY A 16 -7.64 -3.56 -6.70
CA GLY A 16 -8.82 -4.06 -7.41
C GLY A 16 -9.61 -3.03 -8.24
N ALA A 17 -9.18 -1.77 -8.32
CA ALA A 17 -9.90 -0.77 -9.12
C ALA A 17 -9.68 -0.96 -10.63
N ASN A 18 -8.46 -1.36 -11.05
CA ASN A 18 -8.05 -1.57 -12.43
C ASN A 18 -7.48 -2.98 -12.61
N VAL A 19 -8.37 -3.93 -12.91
CA VAL A 19 -8.02 -5.36 -13.11
C VAL A 19 -6.93 -5.50 -14.17
N ASP A 20 -7.17 -4.94 -15.36
CA ASP A 20 -6.19 -4.88 -16.45
C ASP A 20 -5.55 -3.49 -16.47
N SER A 21 -4.30 -3.42 -16.03
CA SER A 21 -3.54 -2.17 -15.97
C SER A 21 -2.52 -2.06 -17.09
N ARG A 22 -2.23 -0.82 -17.50
CA ARG A 22 -1.17 -0.49 -18.46
C ARG A 22 0.07 -0.01 -17.70
N PRO A 23 1.30 -0.14 -18.25
CA PRO A 23 2.52 0.29 -17.56
C PRO A 23 2.47 1.73 -17.03
N LYS A 24 1.94 2.66 -17.84
CA LYS A 24 1.78 4.07 -17.45
C LYS A 24 0.86 4.26 -16.23
N TYR A 25 -0.10 3.36 -16.00
CA TYR A 25 -0.96 3.42 -14.82
C TYR A 25 -0.19 3.04 -13.56
N LEU A 26 0.65 2.00 -13.61
CA LEU A 26 1.48 1.61 -12.47
C LEU A 26 2.49 2.70 -12.11
N GLU A 27 3.06 3.38 -13.10
CA GLU A 27 3.90 4.58 -12.88
C GLU A 27 3.11 5.70 -12.17
N GLN A 28 1.87 5.97 -12.61
CA GLN A 28 1.00 6.94 -11.93
C GLN A 28 0.66 6.50 -10.49
N PHE A 29 0.39 5.22 -10.26
CA PHE A 29 0.14 4.67 -8.93
C PHE A 29 1.36 4.84 -8.02
N ALA A 30 2.56 4.63 -8.56
CA ALA A 30 3.82 4.78 -7.83
C ALA A 30 4.04 6.23 -7.40
N LEU A 31 3.82 7.18 -8.30
CA LEU A 31 3.88 8.60 -7.99
C LEU A 31 2.85 8.99 -6.92
N MET A 32 1.59 8.60 -7.10
CA MET A 32 0.52 8.95 -6.16
C MET A 32 0.77 8.33 -4.78
N GLY A 33 1.22 7.09 -4.73
CA GLY A 33 1.63 6.41 -3.51
C GLY A 33 2.81 7.10 -2.84
N THR A 34 3.80 7.57 -3.61
CA THR A 34 4.95 8.33 -3.10
C THR A 34 4.51 9.61 -2.41
N ILE A 35 3.66 10.41 -3.06
CA ILE A 35 3.13 11.66 -2.50
C ILE A 35 2.33 11.37 -1.23
N TYR A 36 1.47 10.35 -1.25
CA TYR A 36 0.67 10.01 -0.09
C TYR A 36 1.52 9.51 1.08
N SER A 37 2.47 8.61 0.82
CA SER A 37 3.43 8.13 1.82
C SER A 37 4.19 9.29 2.46
N LYS A 38 4.64 10.25 1.65
CA LYS A 38 5.41 11.39 2.13
C LYS A 38 4.59 12.36 2.97
N TYR A 39 3.49 12.85 2.43
CA TYR A 39 2.80 13.98 3.02
C TYR A 39 1.67 13.59 3.98
N VAL A 40 1.10 12.38 3.83
CA VAL A 40 0.03 11.90 4.72
C VAL A 40 0.57 10.94 5.76
N LEU A 41 1.44 10.01 5.38
CA LEU A 41 2.04 9.06 6.33
C LEU A 41 3.33 9.58 6.98
N GLY A 42 3.82 10.75 6.55
CA GLY A 42 4.98 11.42 7.16
C GLY A 42 6.33 10.76 6.85
N ASN A 43 6.43 9.97 5.78
CA ASN A 43 7.69 9.36 5.39
C ASN A 43 8.51 10.30 4.48
N GLU A 44 9.59 10.88 5.02
CA GLU A 44 10.38 11.88 4.30
C GLU A 44 11.01 11.35 2.98
N GLU A 45 11.38 10.06 2.95
CA GLU A 45 12.07 9.40 1.84
C GLU A 45 11.41 8.05 1.46
N PRO A 46 10.20 8.07 0.88
CA PRO A 46 9.48 6.85 0.54
C PRO A 46 10.27 5.97 -0.41
N GLN A 47 10.27 4.66 -0.19
CA GLN A 47 10.86 3.67 -1.09
C GLN A 47 9.77 2.97 -1.89
N VAL A 48 9.86 3.03 -3.22
CA VAL A 48 8.88 2.45 -4.13
C VAL A 48 9.39 1.14 -4.72
N GLY A 49 8.56 0.09 -4.65
CA GLY A 49 8.81 -1.20 -5.28
C GLY A 49 7.78 -1.55 -6.35
N LEU A 50 8.17 -2.36 -7.33
CA LEU A 50 7.27 -2.99 -8.30
C LEU A 50 7.06 -4.45 -7.90
N LEU A 51 5.84 -4.86 -7.57
CA LEU A 51 5.55 -6.25 -7.22
C LEU A 51 5.84 -7.16 -8.40
N ASN A 52 6.67 -8.17 -8.18
CA ASN A 52 7.18 -9.02 -9.24
C ASN A 52 7.48 -10.45 -8.74
N ILE A 53 7.84 -11.33 -9.67
CA ILE A 53 8.20 -12.74 -9.41
C ILE A 53 9.70 -12.94 -9.13
N GLY A 54 10.46 -11.85 -9.06
CA GLY A 54 11.89 -11.85 -8.77
C GLY A 54 12.42 -10.42 -8.69
N GLU A 55 13.57 -10.25 -8.03
CA GLU A 55 14.18 -8.94 -7.77
C GLU A 55 14.88 -8.36 -9.02
N GLU A 56 15.25 -9.21 -9.99
CA GLU A 56 16.03 -8.76 -11.14
C GLU A 56 15.16 -7.95 -12.14
N PRO A 57 15.69 -6.89 -12.77
CA PRO A 57 14.96 -6.04 -13.73
C PRO A 57 14.31 -6.80 -14.89
N SER A 58 14.88 -7.94 -15.28
CA SER A 58 14.41 -8.80 -16.38
C SER A 58 13.30 -9.78 -15.99
N LYS A 59 12.81 -9.74 -14.76
CA LYS A 59 11.74 -10.62 -14.28
C LYS A 59 10.36 -10.00 -14.47
N GLY A 60 9.39 -10.89 -14.62
CA GLY A 60 7.98 -10.55 -14.74
C GLY A 60 7.43 -10.74 -16.14
N ASN A 61 6.17 -10.36 -16.31
CA ASN A 61 5.50 -10.34 -17.59
C ASN A 61 5.79 -9.03 -18.35
N GLU A 62 5.25 -8.89 -19.55
CA GLU A 62 5.43 -7.69 -20.38
C GLU A 62 5.01 -6.40 -19.65
N LEU A 63 3.95 -6.45 -18.85
CA LEU A 63 3.52 -5.31 -18.02
C LEU A 63 4.60 -4.92 -17.02
N ALA A 64 5.14 -5.88 -16.27
CA ALA A 64 6.17 -5.64 -15.26
C ALA A 64 7.47 -5.12 -15.88
N LEU A 65 7.93 -5.70 -16.98
CA LEU A 65 9.16 -5.28 -17.67
C LEU A 65 9.07 -3.82 -18.13
N LYS A 66 8.00 -3.46 -18.85
CA LYS A 66 7.77 -2.07 -19.31
C LYS A 66 7.56 -1.09 -18.16
N THR A 67 6.92 -1.54 -17.08
CA THR A 67 6.72 -0.70 -15.89
C THR A 67 8.05 -0.43 -15.19
N HIS A 68 8.92 -1.43 -15.07
CA HIS A 68 10.24 -1.29 -14.47
C HIS A 68 11.06 -0.22 -15.18
N GLU A 69 11.07 -0.23 -16.52
CA GLU A 69 11.72 0.80 -17.35
C GLU A 69 11.14 2.20 -17.02
N LEU A 70 9.82 2.36 -17.08
CA LEU A 70 9.15 3.64 -16.79
C LEU A 70 9.42 4.17 -15.37
N LEU A 71 9.43 3.29 -14.37
CA LEU A 71 9.71 3.68 -12.98
C LEU A 71 11.17 4.10 -12.80
N THR A 72 12.10 3.43 -13.49
CA THR A 72 13.53 3.74 -13.47
C THR A 72 13.83 5.08 -14.14
N GLU A 73 13.14 5.38 -15.24
CA GLU A 73 13.33 6.62 -16.01
C GLU A 73 12.66 7.84 -15.37
N ASN A 74 11.78 7.65 -14.38
CA ASN A 74 11.00 8.73 -13.78
C ASN A 74 11.65 9.25 -12.47
N PRO A 75 12.32 10.42 -12.49
CA PRO A 75 13.19 10.85 -11.39
C PRO A 75 12.46 11.29 -10.11
N ALA A 76 11.15 11.54 -10.12
CA ALA A 76 10.44 11.84 -8.87
C ALA A 76 9.68 10.66 -8.28
N ILE A 77 9.84 9.48 -8.87
CA ILE A 77 9.52 8.24 -8.20
C ILE A 77 10.81 7.72 -7.60
N PRO A 78 10.94 7.65 -6.26
CA PRO A 78 12.07 7.03 -5.58
C PRO A 78 11.98 5.50 -5.72
N PHE A 79 12.15 5.02 -6.96
CA PHE A 79 12.09 3.62 -7.32
C PHE A 79 13.33 2.89 -6.82
N LYS A 80 13.12 1.93 -5.92
CA LYS A 80 14.20 1.13 -5.32
C LYS A 80 14.50 -0.09 -6.18
N SER A 81 13.52 -0.95 -6.43
CA SER A 81 13.69 -2.18 -7.20
C SER A 81 12.36 -2.90 -7.46
N ASN A 82 12.42 -4.07 -8.11
CA ASN A 82 11.36 -5.05 -7.99
C ASN A 82 11.27 -5.57 -6.54
N ALA A 83 10.06 -5.94 -6.12
CA ALA A 83 9.74 -6.50 -4.81
C ALA A 83 9.02 -7.84 -5.00
N GLU A 84 9.49 -8.91 -4.35
CA GLU A 84 8.79 -10.18 -4.32
C GLU A 84 7.68 -10.17 -3.26
N GLY A 85 6.79 -11.18 -3.31
CA GLY A 85 5.69 -11.30 -2.34
C GLY A 85 6.14 -11.35 -0.87
N ARG A 86 7.36 -11.84 -0.60
CA ARG A 86 7.95 -11.86 0.76
C ARG A 86 8.34 -10.45 1.25
N ASP A 87 8.68 -9.55 0.34
CA ASP A 87 9.18 -8.22 0.66
C ASP A 87 8.04 -7.26 1.01
N VAL A 88 6.80 -7.58 0.61
CA VAL A 88 5.61 -6.80 0.93
C VAL A 88 5.49 -6.55 2.43
N LEU A 89 5.83 -7.53 3.27
CA LEU A 89 5.72 -7.41 4.72
C LEU A 89 7.06 -7.12 5.41
N SER A 90 8.17 -6.98 4.67
CA SER A 90 9.50 -6.81 5.27
C SER A 90 9.70 -5.43 5.91
N GLY A 91 9.03 -4.40 5.38
CA GLY A 91 9.22 -3.00 5.77
C GLY A 91 10.32 -2.28 4.99
N GLU A 92 10.83 -2.92 3.94
CA GLU A 92 11.83 -2.36 3.03
C GLU A 92 11.27 -1.39 1.98
N PHE A 93 9.96 -1.46 1.73
CA PHE A 93 9.23 -0.60 0.82
C PHE A 93 8.10 0.08 1.57
N ASP A 94 7.83 1.32 1.17
CA ASP A 94 6.74 2.12 1.72
C ASP A 94 5.55 2.17 0.75
N VAL A 95 5.85 1.99 -0.54
CA VAL A 95 4.87 1.89 -1.62
C VAL A 95 5.25 0.71 -2.49
N ILE A 96 4.32 -0.19 -2.76
CA ILE A 96 4.49 -1.27 -3.73
C ILE A 96 3.39 -1.15 -4.78
N VAL A 97 3.78 -1.17 -6.06
CA VAL A 97 2.83 -1.09 -7.17
C VAL A 97 2.63 -2.41 -7.90
N CYS A 98 1.39 -2.66 -8.34
CA CYS A 98 0.96 -3.81 -9.12
C CYS A 98 -0.35 -3.51 -9.86
N ASP A 99 -0.76 -4.39 -10.77
CA ASP A 99 -2.11 -4.36 -11.33
C ASP A 99 -3.17 -4.78 -10.30
N GLY A 100 -4.41 -4.37 -10.52
CA GLY A 100 -5.50 -4.63 -9.59
C GLY A 100 -5.87 -6.11 -9.45
N PHE A 101 -5.60 -6.95 -10.45
CA PHE A 101 -5.83 -8.39 -10.35
C PHE A 101 -4.85 -9.01 -9.34
N THR A 102 -3.56 -8.79 -9.54
CA THR A 102 -2.48 -9.26 -8.66
C THR A 102 -2.62 -8.70 -7.26
N GLY A 103 -2.84 -7.40 -7.13
CA GLY A 103 -2.95 -6.75 -5.82
C GLY A 103 -4.17 -7.19 -5.02
N ASN A 104 -5.31 -7.44 -5.68
CA ASN A 104 -6.49 -7.94 -4.99
C ASN A 104 -6.29 -9.39 -4.49
N ILE A 105 -5.63 -10.24 -5.29
CA ILE A 105 -5.25 -11.60 -4.84
C ILE A 105 -4.35 -11.51 -3.62
N LEU A 106 -3.31 -10.66 -3.67
CA LEU A 106 -2.38 -10.45 -2.55
C LEU A 106 -3.11 -9.95 -1.30
N LEU A 107 -4.01 -8.98 -1.44
CA LEU A 107 -4.82 -8.45 -0.34
C LEU A 107 -5.68 -9.55 0.30
N LYS A 108 -6.45 -10.29 -0.50
CA LYS A 108 -7.34 -11.33 0.00
C LYS A 108 -6.58 -12.49 0.64
N PHE A 109 -5.42 -12.83 0.08
CA PHE A 109 -4.54 -13.84 0.66
C PHE A 109 -4.00 -13.38 2.02
N ALA A 110 -3.50 -12.16 2.13
CA ALA A 110 -2.99 -11.60 3.38
C ALA A 110 -4.07 -11.50 4.47
N GLU A 111 -5.29 -11.06 4.11
CA GLU A 111 -6.45 -11.04 5.01
C GLU A 111 -6.77 -12.45 5.53
N SER A 112 -6.77 -13.45 4.64
CA SER A 112 -7.06 -14.84 4.98
C SER A 112 -6.00 -15.45 5.90
N VAL A 113 -4.72 -15.23 5.59
CA VAL A 113 -3.59 -15.68 6.44
C VAL A 113 -3.68 -15.03 7.82
N GLY A 114 -3.96 -13.73 7.91
CA GLY A 114 -4.15 -13.04 9.19
C GLY A 114 -5.28 -13.64 10.03
N ALA A 115 -6.43 -13.92 9.41
CA ALA A 115 -7.56 -14.55 10.09
C ALA A 115 -7.22 -15.96 10.61
N VAL A 116 -6.55 -16.78 9.79
CA VAL A 116 -6.11 -18.14 10.17
C VAL A 116 -5.10 -18.09 11.32
N LEU A 117 -4.11 -17.18 11.28
CA LEU A 117 -3.13 -17.04 12.35
C LEU A 117 -3.78 -16.66 13.69
N LEU A 118 -4.76 -15.75 13.68
CA LEU A 118 -5.50 -15.39 14.89
C LEU A 118 -6.34 -16.55 15.43
N GLN A 119 -6.89 -17.38 14.54
CA GLN A 119 -7.63 -18.57 14.93
C GLN A 119 -6.71 -19.61 15.58
N ILE A 120 -5.59 -19.95 14.94
CA ILE A 120 -4.59 -20.89 15.48
C ILE A 120 -4.11 -20.41 16.85
N LEU A 121 -3.74 -19.12 16.97
CA LEU A 121 -3.32 -18.53 18.25
C LEU A 121 -4.38 -18.73 19.34
N LYS A 122 -5.66 -18.56 19.01
CA LYS A 122 -6.77 -18.72 19.96
C LYS A 122 -6.98 -20.19 20.35
N GLU A 123 -6.77 -21.12 19.43
CA GLU A 123 -6.96 -22.56 19.66
C GLU A 123 -5.86 -23.17 20.53
N GLU A 124 -4.62 -22.67 20.37
CA GLU A 124 -3.43 -23.08 21.14
C GLU A 124 -3.36 -22.46 22.54
N LEU A 125 -4.19 -21.46 22.85
CA LEU A 125 -4.23 -20.91 24.21
C LEU A 125 -4.67 -21.98 25.22
N PRO A 126 -3.95 -22.13 26.34
CA PRO A 126 -4.19 -23.22 27.28
C PRO A 126 -5.63 -23.16 27.82
N ARG A 127 -6.28 -24.32 27.84
CA ARG A 127 -7.67 -24.50 28.29
C ARG A 127 -7.73 -24.81 29.80
N GLY A 128 -8.91 -24.68 30.40
CA GLY A 128 -9.11 -24.94 31.84
C GLY A 128 -8.77 -23.76 32.76
N ILE A 129 -8.77 -23.99 34.08
CA ILE A 129 -8.64 -22.92 35.10
C ILE A 129 -7.22 -22.32 35.11
N HIS A 130 -6.18 -23.15 35.04
CA HIS A 130 -4.79 -22.69 34.93
C HIS A 130 -4.50 -22.00 33.59
N GLY A 131 -5.11 -22.49 32.51
CA GLY A 131 -5.03 -21.85 31.20
C GLY A 131 -5.69 -20.47 31.16
N LYS A 132 -6.84 -20.29 31.82
CA LYS A 132 -7.49 -18.98 31.98
C LYS A 132 -6.63 -17.97 32.74
N ALA A 133 -5.92 -18.40 33.79
CA ALA A 133 -5.01 -17.53 34.52
C ALA A 133 -3.83 -17.08 33.64
N GLY A 134 -3.20 -18.00 32.90
CA GLY A 134 -2.12 -17.68 31.96
C GLY A 134 -2.59 -16.78 30.81
N ALA A 135 -3.75 -17.06 30.23
CA ALA A 135 -4.35 -16.24 29.17
C ALA A 135 -4.71 -14.82 29.66
N MET A 136 -5.08 -14.66 30.94
CA MET A 136 -5.36 -13.35 31.54
C MET A 136 -4.09 -12.49 31.61
N ILE A 137 -2.95 -13.10 31.95
CA ILE A 137 -1.64 -12.43 31.94
C ILE A 137 -1.25 -12.02 30.52
N LEU A 138 -1.46 -12.91 29.53
CA LEU A 138 -1.11 -12.65 28.13
C LEU A 138 -2.12 -11.76 27.40
N LYS A 139 -3.28 -11.49 27.98
CA LYS A 139 -4.39 -10.74 27.35
C LYS A 139 -3.95 -9.40 26.72
N PRO A 140 -3.09 -8.56 27.34
CA PRO A 140 -2.61 -7.33 26.72
C PRO A 140 -1.80 -7.60 25.45
N ASN A 141 -0.93 -8.61 25.46
CA ASN A 141 -0.08 -8.98 24.32
C ASN A 141 -0.93 -9.56 23.19
N LEU A 142 -1.89 -10.44 23.50
CA LEU A 142 -2.83 -10.99 22.52
C LEU A 142 -3.68 -9.88 21.88
N LYS A 143 -4.08 -8.86 22.65
CA LYS A 143 -4.77 -7.68 22.12
C LYS A 143 -3.89 -6.90 21.15
N ARG A 144 -2.61 -6.68 21.46
CA ARG A 144 -1.65 -6.01 20.56
C ARG A 144 -1.40 -6.81 19.28
N ILE A 145 -1.25 -8.14 19.38
CA ILE A 145 -1.11 -9.02 18.22
C ILE A 145 -2.34 -8.90 17.33
N LYS A 146 -3.54 -8.98 17.91
CA LYS A 146 -4.78 -8.79 17.17
C LYS A 146 -4.82 -7.43 16.48
N GLN A 147 -4.50 -6.34 17.17
CA GLN A 147 -4.50 -5.00 16.57
C GLN A 147 -3.50 -4.86 15.41
N ARG A 148 -2.36 -5.56 15.47
CA ARG A 148 -1.36 -5.56 14.40
C ARG A 148 -1.77 -6.41 13.19
N ILE A 149 -2.58 -7.44 13.38
CA ILE A 149 -3.07 -8.29 12.28
C ILE A 149 -4.36 -7.70 11.69
N ASP A 150 -5.24 -7.18 12.55
CA ASP A 150 -6.52 -6.57 12.21
C ASP A 150 -6.29 -5.13 11.72
N HIS A 151 -5.63 -5.01 10.56
CA HIS A 151 -5.34 -3.73 9.91
C HIS A 151 -6.60 -2.98 9.44
N ALA A 152 -7.79 -3.58 9.54
CA ALA A 152 -9.09 -2.95 9.25
C ALA A 152 -9.37 -1.68 10.07
N GLU A 153 -8.59 -1.42 11.12
CA GLU A 153 -8.69 -0.17 11.90
C GLU A 153 -8.01 1.04 11.23
N HIS A 154 -7.28 0.91 10.11
CA HIS A 154 -6.51 2.02 9.52
C HIS A 154 -7.32 3.04 8.68
N GLY A 155 -8.64 2.91 8.60
CA GLY A 155 -9.49 3.98 8.05
C GLY A 155 -9.85 3.86 6.58
N GLY A 156 -9.79 2.67 5.99
CA GLY A 156 -10.23 2.42 4.61
C GLY A 156 -9.13 2.61 3.56
N ALA A 157 -9.47 2.33 2.31
CA ALA A 157 -8.56 2.43 1.16
C ALA A 157 -8.76 3.78 0.46
N LEU A 158 -7.67 4.51 0.21
CA LEU A 158 -7.72 5.72 -0.60
C LEU A 158 -7.93 5.34 -2.08
N LEU A 159 -8.97 5.87 -2.69
CA LEU A 159 -9.22 5.77 -4.13
C LEU A 159 -8.48 6.91 -4.83
N PHE A 160 -7.41 6.54 -5.52
CA PHE A 160 -6.61 7.45 -6.33
C PHE A 160 -7.24 7.68 -7.71
N GLY A 161 -6.90 8.80 -8.34
CA GLY A 161 -7.30 9.12 -9.73
C GLY A 161 -8.66 9.80 -9.89
N VAL A 162 -9.36 10.11 -8.80
CA VAL A 162 -10.57 10.96 -8.83
C VAL A 162 -10.22 12.43 -8.59
N ALA A 163 -11.10 13.35 -9.00
CA ALA A 163 -10.92 14.79 -8.83
C ALA A 163 -11.17 15.27 -7.37
N GLY A 164 -10.58 14.58 -6.39
CA GLY A 164 -10.75 14.83 -4.97
C GLY A 164 -10.16 13.73 -4.10
N VAL A 165 -10.31 13.87 -2.78
CA VAL A 165 -9.92 12.83 -1.80
C VAL A 165 -11.11 11.89 -1.60
N CYS A 166 -10.96 10.62 -1.96
CA CYS A 166 -12.00 9.62 -1.80
C CYS A 166 -11.47 8.43 -1.00
N ILE A 167 -12.08 8.14 0.15
CA ILE A 167 -11.69 7.02 1.01
C ILE A 167 -12.82 6.00 1.05
N ILE A 168 -12.53 4.77 0.62
CA ILE A 168 -13.46 3.65 0.58
C ILE A 168 -13.29 2.85 1.87
N SER A 169 -14.31 2.89 2.72
CA SER A 169 -14.37 2.05 3.93
C SER A 169 -15.06 0.71 3.62
N HIS A 170 -14.68 -0.35 4.32
CA HIS A 170 -15.38 -1.64 4.22
C HIS A 170 -16.82 -1.54 4.76
N GLY A 171 -17.76 -2.31 4.20
CA GLY A 171 -19.14 -2.35 4.70
C GLY A 171 -19.29 -2.83 6.15
N SER A 172 -18.30 -3.56 6.67
CA SER A 172 -18.20 -4.00 8.06
C SER A 172 -17.47 -3.01 8.99
N SER A 173 -17.14 -1.81 8.51
CA SER A 173 -16.36 -0.82 9.26
C SER A 173 -17.09 -0.35 10.52
N LYS A 174 -16.33 -0.21 11.61
CA LYS A 174 -16.84 0.29 12.89
C LYS A 174 -16.50 1.77 13.06
N ALA A 175 -17.05 2.39 14.10
CA ALA A 175 -16.85 3.81 14.40
C ALA A 175 -15.37 4.24 14.41
N ALA A 176 -14.46 3.41 14.96
CA ALA A 176 -13.03 3.69 14.96
C ALA A 176 -12.43 3.73 13.54
N SER A 177 -12.81 2.79 12.67
CA SER A 177 -12.39 2.79 11.25
C SER A 177 -12.93 4.03 10.54
N ILE A 178 -14.19 4.41 10.75
CA ILE A 178 -14.76 5.62 10.12
C ILE A 178 -14.08 6.90 10.62
N PHE A 179 -13.79 7.00 11.92
CA PHE A 179 -13.02 8.10 12.48
C PHE A 179 -11.65 8.23 11.82
N ASN A 180 -10.93 7.12 11.68
CA ASN A 180 -9.62 7.09 11.02
C ASN A 180 -9.73 7.47 9.53
N ALA A 181 -10.79 7.05 8.83
CA ALA A 181 -11.05 7.47 7.45
C ALA A 181 -11.17 8.99 7.35
N ILE A 182 -11.98 9.62 8.21
CA ILE A 182 -12.18 11.06 8.23
C ILE A 182 -10.87 11.79 8.56
N ARG A 183 -10.09 11.28 9.53
CA ARG A 183 -8.77 11.82 9.87
C ARG A 183 -7.82 11.80 8.67
N LEU A 184 -7.71 10.67 7.96
CA LEU A 184 -6.88 10.55 6.76
C LEU A 184 -7.35 11.48 5.63
N ALA A 185 -8.67 11.63 5.46
CA ALA A 185 -9.21 12.55 4.46
C ALA A 185 -8.81 14.00 4.78
N LYS A 186 -8.90 14.40 6.05
CA LYS A 186 -8.45 15.70 6.52
C LYS A 186 -6.95 15.89 6.26
N GLU A 187 -6.12 14.93 6.63
CA GLU A 187 -4.66 15.01 6.42
C GLU A 187 -4.30 15.14 4.93
N ALA A 188 -5.00 14.42 4.04
CA ALA A 188 -4.79 14.53 2.60
C ALA A 188 -5.19 15.90 2.05
N ILE A 189 -6.25 16.52 2.60
CA ILE A 189 -6.68 17.87 2.23
C ILE A 189 -5.69 18.92 2.76
N ASP A 190 -5.33 18.85 4.04
CA ASP A 190 -4.43 19.78 4.70
C ASP A 190 -3.04 19.79 4.04
N ASN A 191 -2.62 18.65 3.47
CA ASN A 191 -1.35 18.50 2.76
C ASN A 191 -1.45 18.71 1.24
N GLU A 192 -2.61 19.11 0.73
CA GLU A 192 -2.83 19.42 -0.70
C GLU A 192 -2.42 18.27 -1.64
N VAL A 193 -2.72 17.02 -1.26
CA VAL A 193 -2.26 15.82 -1.99
C VAL A 193 -2.71 15.84 -3.45
N ILE A 194 -3.95 16.25 -3.72
CA ILE A 194 -4.50 16.29 -5.08
C ILE A 194 -3.78 17.33 -5.94
N GLN A 195 -3.49 18.51 -5.38
CA GLN A 195 -2.77 19.57 -6.05
C GLN A 195 -1.35 19.11 -6.38
N ARG A 196 -0.66 18.46 -5.44
CA ARG A 196 0.69 17.91 -5.66
C ARG A 196 0.72 16.87 -6.79
N ILE A 197 -0.25 15.96 -6.82
CA ILE A 197 -0.40 14.97 -7.91
C ILE A 197 -0.64 15.67 -9.25
N GLN A 198 -1.51 16.69 -9.28
CA GLN A 198 -1.84 17.44 -10.49
C GLN A 198 -0.65 18.24 -11.03
N SER A 199 0.08 18.95 -10.15
CA SER A 199 1.26 19.73 -10.53
C SER A 199 2.31 18.83 -11.18
N TYR A 200 2.58 17.67 -10.59
CA TYR A 200 3.52 16.72 -11.15
C TYR A 200 3.10 16.20 -12.52
N THR A 201 1.82 15.86 -12.66
CA THR A 201 1.28 15.35 -13.93
C THR A 201 1.40 16.40 -15.03
N LYS A 202 1.20 17.68 -14.71
CA LYS A 202 1.36 18.79 -15.67
C LYS A 202 2.82 18.99 -16.08
N GLU A 203 3.75 19.03 -15.12
CA GLU A 203 5.18 19.19 -15.39
C GLU A 203 5.71 18.07 -16.31
N HIS A 204 5.35 16.81 -16.03
CA HIS A 204 5.73 15.68 -16.89
C HIS A 204 5.09 15.71 -18.28
N GLN A 205 3.84 16.18 -18.39
CA GLN A 205 3.19 16.35 -19.69
C GLN A 205 3.86 17.45 -20.52
N GLU A 206 4.34 18.53 -19.89
CA GLU A 206 5.06 19.59 -20.58
C GLU A 206 6.45 19.13 -21.02
N LEU A 207 7.20 18.42 -20.16
CA LEU A 207 8.49 17.83 -20.50
C LEU A 207 8.38 16.84 -21.67
N ALA A 208 7.35 15.98 -21.65
CA ALA A 208 7.08 15.04 -22.74
C ALA A 208 6.74 15.76 -24.07
N LYS A 209 5.94 16.82 -24.03
CA LYS A 209 5.63 17.63 -25.22
C LYS A 209 6.86 18.33 -25.79
N GLN A 210 7.75 18.82 -24.92
CA GLN A 210 8.99 19.49 -25.33
C GLN A 210 10.02 18.51 -25.93
N ALA A 211 10.06 17.26 -25.46
CA ALA A 211 10.91 16.21 -26.04
C ALA A 211 10.44 15.87 -27.47
N VAL A 212 9.14 15.66 -27.67
CA VAL A 212 8.56 15.38 -29.00
C VAL A 212 8.75 16.55 -29.98
N ALA A 213 8.68 17.79 -29.50
CA ALA A 213 8.93 18.97 -30.32
C ALA A 213 10.41 19.19 -30.71
N LYS A 214 11.36 18.50 -30.09
CA LYS A 214 12.80 18.54 -30.43
C LYS A 214 13.23 17.45 -31.40
N GLU A 215 12.39 16.43 -31.61
CA GLU A 215 12.67 15.30 -32.49
C GLU A 215 11.95 15.38 -33.86
N GLY A 216 11.07 16.37 -34.05
CA GLY A 216 10.40 16.68 -35.32
C GLY A 216 10.92 17.95 -35.97
#